data_AF-A0A5C9CAS0-F1
#
_entry.id   AF-A0A5C9CAS0-F1
#
_cell.length_a   1.000
_cell.length_b   1.000
_cell.length_c   1.000
_cell.angle_alpha   90.00
_cell.angle_beta   90.00
_cell.angle_gamma   90.00
#
_symmetry.space_group_name_H-M   'P 1'
#
loop_
_entity.id
_entity.type
_entity.pdbx_description
1 polymer ?
#
loop_
_entity_poly.entity_id
_entity_poly.type
_entity_poly.pdbx_seq_one_letter_code
_entity_poly.pdbx_strand_id
1 'polypeptide(L)'
;MQEFFEVGNLHLLNDYALYFAILMNVFEVLAGVAIIIGWQIKIFSWLLLALIIFFTFLTGYALFSGKIKACGCFGDCLPITPAQSFGKDLFLMVLILILLFFQSSIRSIFPNRLALLLLSFTVFISFFIQWYVLRHLPFIDCLPYKAGNNIVEQMKMPVGATTDSFSIQFFYKKNGQQLQFDQEHFPADFDSTYE
;
A
#
# COMPACT_ATOMS: atom_id res chain seq x y z
N MET A 1 -0.91 4.52 -0.81
CA MET A 1 -1.31 5.64 -1.70
C MET A 1 -0.39 6.83 -1.52
N GLN A 2 -0.21 7.37 -0.30
CA GLN A 2 0.66 8.54 -0.05
C GLN A 2 2.12 8.33 -0.50
N GLU A 3 2.74 7.19 -0.19
CA GLU A 3 4.11 6.89 -0.64
C GLU A 3 4.27 6.95 -2.16
N PHE A 4 3.23 6.54 -2.92
CA PHE A 4 3.25 6.61 -4.38
C PHE A 4 3.14 8.05 -4.89
N PHE A 5 2.36 8.91 -4.22
CA PHE A 5 2.24 10.32 -4.58
C PHE A 5 3.48 11.13 -4.24
N GLU A 6 4.16 10.78 -3.14
CA GLU A 6 5.42 11.39 -2.75
C GLU A 6 6.55 11.04 -3.73
N VAL A 7 6.68 9.76 -4.11
CA VAL A 7 7.64 9.37 -5.16
C VAL A 7 7.28 9.96 -6.54
N GLY A 8 5.99 10.16 -6.81
CA GLY A 8 5.48 10.80 -8.03
C GLY A 8 5.54 12.33 -8.04
N ASN A 9 6.02 12.97 -6.97
CA ASN A 9 6.09 14.44 -6.81
C ASN A 9 4.71 15.14 -6.89
N LEU A 10 3.63 14.43 -6.55
CA LEU A 10 2.23 14.91 -6.57
C LEU A 10 1.73 15.24 -5.17
N HIS A 11 2.45 16.10 -4.44
CA HIS A 11 2.12 16.44 -3.05
C HIS A 11 0.70 17.01 -2.84
N LEU A 12 0.14 17.68 -3.86
CA LEU A 12 -1.23 18.22 -3.82
C LEU A 12 -2.31 17.14 -3.63
N LEU A 13 -2.02 15.89 -3.98
CA LEU A 13 -2.98 14.78 -3.85
C LEU A 13 -2.89 14.07 -2.48
N ASN A 14 -1.92 14.40 -1.63
CA ASN A 14 -1.75 13.74 -0.33
C ASN A 14 -2.94 13.94 0.60
N ASP A 15 -3.53 15.14 0.62
CA ASP A 15 -4.72 15.43 1.43
C ASP A 15 -5.95 14.64 0.96
N TYR A 16 -5.98 14.31 -0.33
CA TYR A 16 -7.06 13.52 -0.94
C TYR A 16 -6.82 12.01 -0.91
N ALA A 17 -5.62 11.56 -0.50
CA ALA A 17 -5.24 10.15 -0.57
C ALA A 17 -6.18 9.24 0.23
N LEU A 18 -6.65 9.70 1.40
CA LEU A 18 -7.60 8.96 2.24
C LEU A 18 -8.95 8.79 1.53
N TYR A 19 -9.48 9.85 0.92
CA TYR A 19 -10.74 9.80 0.18
C TYR A 19 -10.66 8.86 -1.02
N PHE A 20 -9.55 8.91 -1.78
CA PHE A 20 -9.34 8.01 -2.90
C PHE A 20 -9.20 6.55 -2.44
N ALA A 21 -8.51 6.28 -1.32
CA ALA A 21 -8.38 4.92 -0.78
C ALA A 21 -9.74 4.32 -0.37
N ILE A 22 -10.58 5.10 0.31
CA ILE A 22 -11.95 4.69 0.69
C ILE A 22 -12.78 4.38 -0.58
N LEU A 23 -12.81 5.32 -1.52
CA LEU A 23 -13.62 5.21 -2.74
C LEU A 23 -13.19 4.02 -3.59
N MET A 24 -11.89 3.82 -3.75
CA MET A 24 -11.33 2.74 -4.53
C MET A 24 -11.60 1.37 -3.91
N ASN A 25 -11.47 1.22 -2.58
CA ASN A 25 -11.82 -0.02 -1.88
C ASN A 25 -13.31 -0.35 -2.00
N VAL A 26 -14.19 0.64 -1.83
CA VAL A 26 -15.65 0.43 -2.01
C VAL A 26 -15.96 0.00 -3.44
N PHE A 27 -15.30 0.62 -4.42
CA PHE A 27 -15.47 0.28 -5.82
C PHE A 27 -15.02 -1.16 -6.13
N GLU A 28 -13.89 -1.61 -5.59
CA GLU A 28 -13.38 -2.98 -5.78
C GLU A 28 -14.33 -4.03 -5.20
N VAL A 29 -14.78 -3.83 -3.96
CA VAL A 29 -15.74 -4.75 -3.31
C VAL A 29 -17.06 -4.79 -4.08
N LEU A 30 -17.56 -3.63 -4.52
CA LEU A 30 -18.76 -3.53 -5.34
C LEU A 30 -18.61 -4.29 -6.67
N ALA A 31 -17.50 -4.07 -7.38
CA ALA A 31 -17.24 -4.72 -8.66
C ALA A 31 -17.11 -6.25 -8.51
N GLY A 32 -16.44 -6.72 -7.46
CA GLY A 32 -16.35 -8.14 -7.14
C GLY A 32 -17.72 -8.79 -6.89
N VAL A 33 -18.55 -8.17 -6.05
CA VAL A 33 -19.91 -8.68 -5.77
C VAL A 33 -20.82 -8.61 -7.00
N ALA A 34 -20.71 -7.56 -7.81
CA ALA A 34 -21.47 -7.44 -9.06
C ALA A 34 -21.17 -8.58 -10.05
N ILE A 35 -19.89 -8.97 -10.17
CA ILE A 35 -19.47 -10.10 -11.00
C ILE A 35 -19.99 -11.42 -10.45
N ILE A 36 -19.93 -11.66 -9.13
CA ILE A 36 -20.43 -12.89 -8.49
C ILE A 36 -21.95 -13.07 -8.72
N ILE A 37 -22.72 -11.99 -8.60
CA ILE A 37 -24.18 -11.98 -8.85
C ILE A 37 -24.50 -12.13 -10.35
N GLY A 38 -23.55 -11.73 -11.19
CA GLY A 38 -23.69 -11.64 -12.63
C GLY A 38 -24.51 -10.44 -13.12
N TRP A 39 -24.49 -9.35 -12.34
CA TRP A 39 -25.17 -8.11 -12.68
C TRP A 39 -24.29 -7.22 -13.56
N GLN A 40 -24.76 -6.88 -14.77
CA GLN A 40 -24.05 -6.05 -15.74
C GLN A 40 -22.56 -6.42 -15.94
N ILE A 41 -22.26 -7.72 -16.05
CA ILE A 41 -20.89 -8.26 -16.12
C ILE A 41 -20.00 -7.54 -17.12
N LYS A 42 -20.51 -7.16 -18.30
CA LYS A 42 -19.70 -6.50 -19.33
C LYS A 42 -19.04 -5.21 -18.83
N ILE A 43 -19.78 -4.39 -18.07
CA ILE A 43 -19.31 -3.10 -17.56
C ILE A 43 -18.35 -3.34 -16.40
N PHE A 44 -18.75 -4.14 -15.41
CA PHE A 44 -17.92 -4.38 -14.22
C PHE A 44 -16.63 -5.12 -14.54
N SER A 45 -16.63 -6.04 -15.49
CA SER A 45 -15.41 -6.76 -15.90
C SER A 45 -14.42 -5.81 -16.60
N TRP A 46 -14.91 -4.87 -17.41
CA TRP A 46 -14.06 -3.86 -18.04
C TRP A 46 -13.47 -2.87 -17.03
N LEU A 47 -14.29 -2.42 -16.07
CA LEU A 47 -13.80 -1.53 -15.02
C LEU A 47 -12.80 -2.23 -14.09
N LEU A 48 -13.05 -3.49 -13.74
CA LEU A 48 -12.15 -4.30 -12.91
C LEU A 48 -10.84 -4.59 -13.66
N LEU A 49 -10.89 -4.83 -14.97
CA LEU A 49 -9.69 -4.92 -15.80
C LEU A 49 -8.89 -3.60 -15.79
N ALA A 50 -9.55 -2.44 -15.94
CA ALA A 50 -8.87 -1.15 -15.88
C ALA A 50 -8.19 -0.94 -14.52
N LEU A 51 -8.86 -1.33 -13.42
CA LEU A 51 -8.35 -1.24 -12.06
C LEU A 51 -7.14 -2.16 -11.83
N ILE A 52 -7.20 -3.42 -12.27
CA ILE A 52 -6.08 -4.36 -12.09
C ILE A 52 -4.87 -3.98 -12.93
N ILE A 53 -5.07 -3.44 -14.14
CA ILE A 53 -3.97 -2.92 -14.97
C ILE A 53 -3.28 -1.75 -14.27
N PHE A 54 -4.06 -0.82 -13.72
CA PHE A 54 -3.52 0.29 -12.95
C PHE A 54 -2.71 -0.19 -11.73
N PHE A 55 -3.22 -1.17 -10.98
CA PHE A 55 -2.48 -1.71 -9.85
C PHE A 55 -1.26 -2.52 -10.23
N THR A 56 -1.34 -3.33 -11.28
CA THR A 56 -0.19 -4.07 -11.80
C THR A 56 0.93 -3.12 -12.19
N PHE A 57 0.59 -1.95 -12.75
CA PHE A 57 1.57 -0.90 -13.03
C PHE A 57 2.19 -0.33 -11.75
N LEU A 58 1.38 0.01 -10.73
CA LEU A 58 1.89 0.52 -9.46
C LEU A 58 2.74 -0.50 -8.69
N THR A 59 2.34 -1.76 -8.67
CA THR A 59 3.08 -2.84 -8.00
C THR A 59 4.36 -3.19 -8.76
N GLY A 60 4.32 -3.14 -10.10
CA GLY A 60 5.52 -3.20 -10.93
C GLY A 60 6.48 -2.06 -10.64
N TYR A 61 5.98 -0.82 -10.52
CA TYR A 61 6.80 0.34 -10.15
C TYR A 61 7.46 0.17 -8.78
N ALA A 62 6.70 -0.31 -7.78
CA ALA A 62 7.23 -0.60 -6.44
C ALA A 62 8.35 -1.67 -6.49
N LEU A 63 8.17 -2.72 -7.29
CA LEU A 63 9.15 -3.79 -7.46
C LEU A 63 10.47 -3.28 -8.07
N PHE A 64 10.41 -2.46 -9.13
CA PHE A 64 11.61 -1.94 -9.80
C PHE A 64 12.29 -0.80 -9.03
N SER A 65 11.52 0.03 -8.32
CA SER A 65 12.06 1.15 -7.55
C SER A 65 12.77 0.68 -6.28
N GLY A 66 12.36 -0.44 -5.69
CA GLY A 66 12.96 -1.01 -4.46
C GLY A 66 12.79 -0.14 -3.21
N LYS A 67 12.13 1.02 -3.33
CA LYS A 67 11.91 2.00 -2.24
C LYS A 67 10.72 1.63 -1.34
N ILE A 68 9.78 0.83 -1.84
CA ILE A 68 8.51 0.52 -1.17
C ILE A 68 8.55 -0.94 -0.72
N LYS A 69 8.58 -1.17 0.60
CA LYS A 69 8.80 -2.51 1.18
C LYS A 69 7.51 -3.32 1.36
N ALA A 70 6.34 -2.68 1.36
CA ALA A 70 5.05 -3.36 1.57
C ALA A 70 3.97 -2.82 0.64
N CYS A 71 3.14 -3.72 0.09
CA CYS A 71 1.96 -3.33 -0.70
C CYS A 71 0.70 -3.35 0.18
N GLY A 72 0.22 -2.16 0.55
CA GLY A 72 -0.75 -1.92 1.63
C GLY A 72 -2.21 -2.29 1.34
N CYS A 73 -2.52 -3.45 0.79
CA CYS A 73 -3.91 -3.89 0.63
C CYS A 73 -4.53 -4.42 1.94
N PHE A 74 -3.71 -4.99 2.83
CA PHE A 74 -4.11 -5.52 4.15
C PHE A 74 -3.40 -4.84 5.33
N GLY A 75 -2.65 -3.76 5.07
CA GLY A 75 -1.85 -3.06 6.08
C GLY A 75 -0.85 -3.99 6.77
N ASP A 76 -0.62 -3.74 8.07
CA ASP A 76 0.34 -4.46 8.89
C ASP A 76 -0.10 -5.88 9.28
N CYS A 77 -1.36 -6.25 9.02
CA CYS A 77 -1.85 -7.61 9.30
C CYS A 77 -1.22 -8.68 8.40
N LEU A 78 -0.82 -8.32 7.17
CA LEU A 78 -0.24 -9.25 6.22
C LEU A 78 0.76 -8.51 5.32
N PRO A 79 2.04 -8.37 5.74
CA PRO A 79 3.06 -7.72 4.92
C PRO A 79 3.39 -8.61 3.72
N ILE A 80 2.74 -8.33 2.58
CA ILE A 80 3.03 -9.00 1.31
C ILE A 80 4.18 -8.26 0.62
N THR A 81 5.19 -9.02 0.18
CA THR A 81 6.31 -8.46 -0.59
C THR A 81 5.84 -7.91 -1.95
N PRO A 82 6.47 -6.85 -2.49
CA PRO A 82 6.09 -6.29 -3.79
C PRO A 82 6.05 -7.34 -4.92
N ALA A 83 6.98 -8.30 -4.91
CA ALA A 83 7.04 -9.38 -5.89
C ALA A 83 5.82 -10.32 -5.82
N GLN A 84 5.40 -10.69 -4.60
CA GLN A 84 4.20 -11.50 -4.40
C GLN A 84 2.93 -10.75 -4.79
N SER A 85 2.83 -9.46 -4.47
CA SER A 85 1.68 -8.63 -4.87
C SER A 85 1.59 -8.50 -6.39
N PHE A 86 2.70 -8.22 -7.06
CA PHE A 86 2.75 -8.14 -8.52
C PHE A 86 2.35 -9.47 -9.18
N GLY A 87 2.83 -10.60 -8.66
CA GLY A 87 2.42 -11.92 -9.13
C GLY A 87 0.92 -12.20 -8.95
N LYS A 88 0.33 -11.78 -7.82
CA LYS A 88 -1.11 -11.88 -7.57
C LYS A 88 -1.91 -11.08 -8.59
N ASP A 89 -1.50 -9.84 -8.85
CA ASP A 89 -2.21 -8.94 -9.74
C ASP A 89 -2.17 -9.46 -11.19
N LEU A 90 -1.02 -9.98 -11.64
CA LEU A 90 -0.88 -10.61 -12.95
C LEU A 90 -1.76 -11.87 -13.09
N PHE A 91 -1.81 -12.71 -12.05
CA PHE A 91 -2.67 -13.90 -12.04
C PHE A 91 -4.16 -13.51 -12.12
N LEU A 92 -4.60 -12.55 -11.31
CA LEU A 92 -5.96 -12.03 -11.34
C LEU A 92 -6.29 -11.39 -12.69
N MET A 93 -5.36 -10.64 -13.28
CA MET A 93 -5.51 -10.06 -14.61
C MET A 93 -5.80 -11.13 -15.68
N VAL A 94 -5.07 -12.25 -15.67
CA VAL A 94 -5.34 -13.38 -16.58
C VAL A 94 -6.72 -13.98 -16.34
N LEU A 95 -7.14 -14.14 -15.08
CA LEU A 95 -8.48 -14.64 -14.75
C LEU A 95 -9.59 -13.70 -15.29
N ILE A 96 -9.39 -12.39 -15.18
CA ILE A 96 -10.33 -11.37 -15.67
C ILE A 96 -10.40 -11.38 -17.21
N LEU A 97 -9.28 -11.59 -17.89
CA LEU A 97 -9.26 -11.74 -19.35
C LEU A 97 -10.06 -12.96 -19.81
N ILE A 98 -9.94 -14.09 -19.10
CA ILE A 98 -10.77 -15.27 -19.35
C ILE A 98 -12.24 -14.94 -19.12
N LEU A 99 -12.57 -14.23 -18.03
CA LEU A 99 -13.93 -13.81 -17.73
C LEU A 99 -14.52 -12.92 -18.84
N LEU A 100 -13.75 -11.96 -19.37
CA LEU A 100 -14.16 -11.13 -20.50
C LEU A 100 -14.44 -11.93 -21.77
N PHE A 101 -13.74 -13.04 -22.01
CA PHE A 101 -14.01 -13.91 -23.15
C PHE A 101 -15.33 -14.68 -22.97
N PHE A 102 -15.60 -15.17 -21.76
CA PHE A 102 -16.82 -15.93 -21.44
C PHE A 102 -18.01 -15.06 -21.00
N GLN A 103 -17.85 -13.74 -20.97
CA GLN A 103 -18.86 -12.79 -20.46
C GLN A 103 -20.24 -12.88 -21.16
N SER A 104 -20.28 -13.39 -22.40
CA SER A 104 -21.51 -13.55 -23.17
C SER A 104 -22.40 -14.71 -22.70
N SER A 105 -21.83 -15.70 -21.99
CA SER A 105 -22.58 -16.85 -21.47
C SER A 105 -23.09 -16.64 -20.05
N ILE A 106 -22.62 -15.62 -19.34
CA ILE A 106 -22.96 -15.45 -17.94
C ILE A 106 -24.28 -14.67 -17.82
N ARG A 107 -25.29 -15.31 -17.22
CA ARG A 107 -26.60 -14.72 -16.95
C ARG A 107 -26.68 -14.31 -15.48
N SER A 108 -27.45 -13.26 -15.21
CA SER A 108 -27.74 -12.82 -13.84
C SER A 108 -28.43 -13.95 -13.08
N ILE A 109 -27.87 -14.31 -11.92
CA ILE A 109 -28.41 -15.37 -11.05
C ILE A 109 -29.70 -14.91 -10.39
N PHE A 110 -29.81 -13.59 -10.14
CA PHE A 110 -30.92 -12.99 -9.41
C PHE A 110 -31.75 -12.04 -10.29
N PRO A 111 -33.03 -11.81 -9.93
CA PRO A 111 -33.84 -10.77 -10.57
C PRO A 111 -33.24 -9.38 -10.29
N ASN A 112 -33.38 -8.47 -11.25
CA ASN A 112 -32.68 -7.18 -11.27
C ASN A 112 -32.90 -6.34 -9.99
N ARG A 113 -34.09 -6.41 -9.38
CA ARG A 113 -34.42 -5.72 -8.12
C ARG A 113 -33.62 -6.25 -6.93
N LEU A 114 -33.48 -7.57 -6.83
CA LEU A 114 -32.76 -8.21 -5.72
C LEU A 114 -31.25 -8.02 -5.88
N ALA A 115 -30.74 -8.08 -7.11
CA ALA A 115 -29.36 -7.73 -7.41
C ALA A 115 -29.03 -6.29 -7.00
N LEU A 116 -29.87 -5.32 -7.35
CA LEU A 116 -29.68 -3.91 -6.97
C LEU A 116 -29.71 -3.71 -5.44
N LEU A 117 -30.61 -4.41 -4.75
CA LEU A 117 -30.72 -4.36 -3.29
C LEU A 117 -29.44 -4.90 -2.63
N LEU A 118 -28.96 -6.06 -3.08
CA LEU A 118 -27.72 -6.65 -2.59
C LEU A 118 -26.51 -5.74 -2.83
N LEU A 119 -26.39 -5.14 -4.03
CA LEU A 119 -25.29 -4.22 -4.34
C LEU A 119 -25.34 -2.96 -3.47
N SER A 120 -26.53 -2.37 -3.30
CA SER A 120 -26.72 -1.22 -2.41
C SER A 120 -26.33 -1.55 -0.97
N PHE A 121 -26.71 -2.74 -0.50
CA PHE A 121 -26.34 -3.23 0.82
C PHE A 121 -24.82 -3.46 0.95
N THR A 122 -24.16 -4.01 -0.07
CA THR A 122 -22.69 -4.16 -0.11
C THR A 122 -21.97 -2.82 -0.02
N VAL A 123 -22.42 -1.80 -0.77
CA VAL A 123 -21.84 -0.45 -0.69
C VAL A 123 -22.02 0.12 0.72
N PHE A 124 -23.23 0.02 1.26
CA PHE A 124 -23.55 0.52 2.59
C PHE A 124 -22.68 -0.13 3.67
N ILE A 125 -22.55 -1.47 3.67
CA ILE A 125 -21.70 -2.19 4.60
C ILE A 125 -20.23 -1.79 4.43
N SER A 126 -19.73 -1.73 3.20
CA SER A 126 -18.32 -1.41 2.94
C SER A 126 -17.97 -0.01 3.47
N PHE A 127 -18.84 0.97 3.22
CA PHE A 127 -18.66 2.32 3.73
C PHE A 127 -18.82 2.40 5.25
N PHE A 128 -19.80 1.69 5.82
CA PHE A 128 -20.03 1.65 7.26
C PHE A 128 -18.84 1.06 8.02
N ILE A 129 -18.27 -0.05 7.55
CA ILE A 129 -17.10 -0.68 8.16
C ILE A 129 -15.91 0.28 8.12
N GLN A 130 -15.65 0.90 6.97
CA GLN A 130 -14.56 1.87 6.84
C GLN A 130 -14.75 3.07 7.76
N TRP A 131 -15.96 3.63 7.83
CA TRP A 131 -16.29 4.73 8.76
C TRP A 131 -16.13 4.33 10.23
N TYR A 132 -16.54 3.11 10.59
CA TYR A 132 -16.40 2.59 11.96
C TYR A 132 -14.93 2.47 12.36
N VAL A 133 -14.10 1.82 11.53
CA VAL A 133 -12.66 1.61 11.79
C VAL A 133 -11.86 2.92 11.79
N LEU A 134 -12.33 3.96 11.09
CA LEU A 134 -11.73 5.29 11.17
C LEU A 134 -12.01 6.02 12.50
N ARG A 135 -13.04 5.60 13.26
CA ARG A 135 -13.44 6.23 14.53
C ARG A 135 -13.19 5.37 15.76
N HIS A 136 -13.14 4.05 15.59
CA HIS A 136 -12.99 3.05 16.63
C HIS A 136 -11.84 2.11 16.29
N LEU A 137 -11.31 1.43 17.30
CA LEU A 137 -10.27 0.43 17.04
C LEU A 137 -10.79 -0.66 16.09
N PRO A 138 -9.96 -1.15 15.16
CA PRO A 138 -10.33 -2.25 14.28
C PRO A 138 -10.67 -3.49 15.10
N PHE A 139 -11.59 -4.32 14.59
CA PHE A 139 -11.98 -5.58 15.24
C PHE A 139 -10.80 -6.52 15.48
N ILE A 140 -9.81 -6.46 14.59
CA ILE A 140 -8.54 -7.17 14.70
C ILE A 140 -7.45 -6.13 14.61
N ASP A 141 -6.81 -5.84 15.73
CA ASP A 141 -5.60 -5.04 15.77
C ASP A 141 -4.39 -5.94 15.48
N CYS A 142 -3.63 -5.58 14.46
CA CYS A 142 -2.38 -6.24 14.05
C CYS A 142 -1.16 -5.34 14.28
N LEU A 143 -1.36 -4.17 14.88
CA LEU A 143 -0.26 -3.26 15.18
C LEU A 143 0.62 -3.86 16.28
N PRO A 144 1.93 -3.57 16.25
CA PRO A 144 2.83 -3.98 17.33
C PRO A 144 2.38 -3.41 18.69
N TYR A 145 1.73 -2.24 18.73
CA TYR A 145 1.27 -1.60 19.97
C TYR A 145 -0.11 -2.07 20.47
N LYS A 146 -0.61 -3.22 20.02
CA LYS A 146 -1.89 -3.78 20.46
C LYS A 146 -1.94 -3.98 21.97
N ALA A 147 -3.12 -3.76 22.56
CA ALA A 147 -3.41 -4.07 23.95
C ALA A 147 -3.07 -5.54 24.29
N GLY A 148 -2.17 -5.73 25.25
CA GLY A 148 -1.66 -7.05 25.66
C GLY A 148 -0.22 -7.35 25.24
N ASN A 149 0.39 -6.54 24.37
CA ASN A 149 1.79 -6.70 23.98
C ASN A 149 2.76 -6.04 24.98
N ASN A 150 3.91 -6.68 25.21
CA ASN A 150 5.01 -6.07 25.94
C ASN A 150 5.92 -5.29 24.98
N ILE A 151 5.77 -3.96 25.02
CA ILE A 151 6.49 -3.05 24.12
C ILE A 151 8.01 -3.17 24.28
N VAL A 152 8.50 -3.34 25.52
CA VAL A 152 9.95 -3.44 25.81
C VAL A 152 10.55 -4.68 25.16
N GLU A 153 9.77 -5.76 25.08
CA GLU A 153 10.21 -6.99 24.42
C GLU A 153 10.17 -6.87 22.90
N GLN A 154 9.16 -6.19 22.34
CA GLN A 154 9.01 -6.00 20.89
C GLN A 154 9.95 -4.95 20.30
N MET A 155 10.51 -4.06 21.12
CA MET A 155 11.56 -3.13 20.71
C MET A 155 12.95 -3.78 20.64
N LYS A 156 13.12 -5.03 21.09
CA LYS A 156 14.40 -5.73 20.95
C LYS A 156 14.67 -6.04 19.49
N MET A 157 15.87 -5.70 19.02
CA MET A 157 16.26 -6.02 17.64
C MET A 157 16.24 -7.54 17.42
N PRO A 158 15.66 -8.02 16.30
CA PRO A 158 15.66 -9.44 15.98
C PRO A 158 17.11 -9.93 15.76
N VAL A 159 17.37 -11.18 16.15
CA VAL A 159 18.69 -11.79 16.10
C VAL A 159 19.18 -11.84 14.64
N GLY A 160 20.25 -11.11 14.32
CA GLY A 160 20.79 -11.00 12.97
C GLY A 160 20.29 -9.80 12.14
N ALA A 161 19.55 -8.87 12.73
CA ALA A 161 19.23 -7.60 12.07
C ALA A 161 20.51 -6.80 11.80
N THR A 162 20.67 -6.31 10.58
CA THR A 162 21.69 -5.30 10.26
C THR A 162 21.41 -4.08 11.10
N THR A 163 22.28 -3.81 12.07
CA THR A 163 22.20 -2.58 12.87
C THR A 163 22.32 -1.40 11.95
N ASP A 164 21.43 -0.42 12.11
CA ASP A 164 21.49 0.82 11.34
C ASP A 164 22.80 1.55 11.73
N SER A 165 23.82 1.44 10.88
CA SER A 165 25.11 2.08 11.09
C SER A 165 25.09 3.43 10.42
N PHE A 166 24.85 4.48 11.19
CA PHE A 166 25.05 5.84 10.71
C PHE A 166 26.48 6.28 11.09
N SER A 167 27.31 6.59 10.10
CA SER A 167 28.60 7.26 10.33
C SER A 167 28.41 8.75 10.06
N ILE A 168 28.67 9.60 11.05
CA ILE A 168 28.61 11.05 10.89
C ILE A 168 29.96 11.50 10.33
N GLN A 169 29.97 11.87 9.05
CA GLN A 169 31.14 12.39 8.37
C GLN A 169 31.11 13.92 8.40
N PHE A 170 32.14 14.53 8.99
CA PHE A 170 32.31 15.97 9.02
C PHE A 170 33.24 16.42 7.89
N PHE A 171 32.82 17.41 7.12
CA PHE A 171 33.63 18.01 6.06
C PHE A 171 34.09 19.39 6.50
N TYR A 172 35.40 19.60 6.59
CA TYR A 172 36.02 20.88 6.93
C TYR A 172 37.03 21.29 5.86
N LYS A 173 37.29 22.59 5.78
CA LYS A 173 38.29 23.18 4.91
C LYS A 173 39.40 23.77 5.78
N LYS A 174 40.62 23.26 5.63
CA LYS A 174 41.82 23.82 6.29
C LYS A 174 42.84 24.19 5.22
N ASN A 175 43.28 25.45 5.19
CA ASN A 175 44.27 25.94 4.22
C ASN A 175 43.92 25.63 2.75
N GLY A 176 42.63 25.63 2.40
CA GLY A 176 42.15 25.35 1.04
C GLY A 176 42.00 23.86 0.68
N GLN A 177 42.38 22.93 1.55
CA GLN A 177 42.16 21.49 1.36
C GLN A 177 40.91 21.02 2.11
N GLN A 178 40.07 20.22 1.44
CA GLN A 178 38.90 19.57 2.06
C GLN A 178 39.37 18.35 2.86
N LEU A 179 39.00 18.30 4.13
CA LEU A 179 39.31 17.23 5.08
C LEU A 179 37.99 16.60 5.53
N GLN A 180 37.98 15.28 5.58
CA GLN A 180 36.85 14.50 6.05
C GLN A 180 37.24 13.79 7.35
N PHE A 181 36.46 13.97 8.41
CA PHE A 181 36.66 13.31 9.70
C PHE A 181 35.43 12.49 10.07
N ASP A 182 35.67 11.31 10.65
CA ASP A 182 34.63 10.50 11.28
C ASP A 182 34.57 10.81 12.79
N GLN A 183 33.48 10.45 13.46
CA GLN A 183 33.27 10.73 14.89
C GLN A 183 34.38 10.12 15.77
N GLU A 184 34.92 8.97 15.39
CA GLU A 184 36.02 8.31 16.11
C GLU A 184 37.40 8.92 15.80
N HIS A 185 37.55 9.63 14.68
CA HIS A 185 38.81 10.18 14.19
C HIS A 185 38.81 11.72 14.15
N PHE A 186 38.02 12.34 15.02
CA PHE A 186 37.96 13.79 15.11
C PHE A 186 39.29 14.36 15.65
N PRO A 187 39.89 15.38 14.99
CA PRO A 187 41.18 15.90 15.40
C PRO A 187 41.07 16.59 16.77
N ALA A 188 41.95 16.22 17.71
CA ALA A 188 42.01 16.85 19.04
C ALA A 188 42.43 18.33 18.97
N ASP A 189 43.12 18.72 17.88
CA ASP A 189 43.61 20.07 17.62
C ASP A 189 42.62 20.88 16.77
N PHE A 190 41.32 20.76 17.06
CA PHE A 190 40.28 21.54 16.39
C PHE A 190 40.33 23.00 16.86
N ASP A 191 40.58 23.92 15.94
CA ASP A 191 40.72 25.36 16.18
C ASP A 191 39.96 26.17 15.11
N SER A 192 39.87 27.47 15.29
CA SER A 192 39.28 28.47 14.37
C SER A 192 39.81 28.47 12.94
N THR A 193 40.86 27.68 12.62
CA THR A 193 41.43 27.55 11.26
C THR A 193 40.70 26.51 10.39
N TYR A 194 39.76 25.77 10.95
CA TYR A 194 38.90 24.84 10.21
C TYR A 194 37.60 25.58 9.86
N GLU A 195 37.34 25.77 8.56
CA GLU A 195 36.11 26.40 8.01
C GLU A 195 35.11 25.38 7.46
#